data_AF-A0A133V4S1-F1
#
_entry.id   AF-A0A133V4S1-F1
#
_cell.length_a   1.000
_cell.length_b   1.000
_cell.length_c   1.000
_cell.angle_alpha   90.00
_cell.angle_beta   90.00
_cell.angle_gamma   90.00
#
_symmetry.space_group_name_H-M   'P 1'
#
loop_
_entity.id
_entity.type
_entity.pdbx_description
1 polymer ?
#
loop_
_entity_poly.entity_id
_entity_poly.type
_entity_poly.pdbx_seq_one_letter_code
_entity_poly.pdbx_strand_id
1 'polypeptide(L)'
;MREGGQVFTFDMLLALILIMLIVTTSGLAITMARKQGSEYVSRYSLERTASDAADVLVRSPGEPDTWQENPQELEVPGVAKLEKDTGEAIPNRISGPKLAQLRDMMRGSNWNPENDSIQAIMGLFGKTDKFEISIWSGDNQIAKIWPGWDEEENSGVENSLEVAVAERLALGRYGDLRYFSGKLPKTRGGKKVYPQENFEIGPNELETYDWYLIVKTGDTVGNPIFVYINKSTKVNFTPPHDPQGDIWPDSHGGMDDYLHAGTNTVRMEPTGKPDTWFELYIVGIPACSQPEQSLQTLEKTVLKIKVKVWR
;
A
#
# COMPACT_ATOMS: atom_id res chain seq x y z
N MET A 1 -38.40 -51.50 71.92
CA MET A 1 -37.26 -51.26 71.00
C MET A 1 -37.27 -49.79 70.65
N ARG A 2 -36.21 -49.05 70.97
CA ARG A 2 -36.06 -47.63 70.60
C ARG A 2 -35.34 -47.60 69.26
N GLU A 3 -36.03 -47.21 68.20
CA GLU A 3 -35.44 -46.91 66.91
C GLU A 3 -34.64 -45.60 67.05
N GLY A 4 -33.34 -45.73 67.35
CA GLY A 4 -32.38 -44.64 67.24
C GLY A 4 -32.07 -44.39 65.77
N GLY A 5 -33.03 -43.83 65.04
CA GLY A 5 -32.84 -43.35 63.67
C GLY A 5 -31.83 -42.21 63.68
N GLN A 6 -30.76 -42.39 62.91
CA GLN A 6 -29.61 -41.50 62.80
C GLN A 6 -30.04 -40.08 62.41
N VAL A 7 -30.02 -39.14 63.37
CA VAL A 7 -30.31 -37.68 63.16
C VAL A 7 -29.14 -36.96 62.45
N PHE A 8 -28.15 -37.71 61.96
CA PHE A 8 -26.94 -37.19 61.33
C PHE A 8 -27.08 -36.93 59.81
N THR A 9 -28.26 -37.12 59.23
CA THR A 9 -28.40 -37.29 57.78
C THR A 9 -29.02 -36.11 57.04
N PHE A 10 -29.97 -35.35 57.62
CA PHE A 10 -30.64 -34.27 56.87
C PHE A 10 -29.84 -32.96 56.85
N ASP A 11 -29.42 -32.45 58.02
CA ASP A 11 -28.65 -31.20 58.10
C ASP A 11 -27.29 -31.31 57.40
N MET A 12 -26.65 -32.47 57.53
CA MET A 12 -25.37 -32.74 56.86
C MET A 12 -25.54 -32.83 55.33
N LEU A 13 -26.64 -33.42 54.85
CA LEU A 13 -26.98 -33.47 53.43
C LEU A 13 -27.34 -32.08 52.88
N LEU A 14 -28.12 -31.28 53.63
CA LEU A 14 -28.42 -29.90 53.28
C LEU A 14 -27.14 -29.05 53.19
N ALA A 15 -26.23 -29.21 54.15
CA ALA A 15 -24.93 -28.53 54.15
C ALA A 15 -24.08 -28.94 52.94
N LEU A 16 -24.03 -30.23 52.58
CA LEU A 16 -23.31 -30.70 51.39
C LEU A 16 -23.91 -30.18 50.09
N ILE A 17 -25.25 -30.13 49.97
CA ILE A 17 -25.94 -29.55 48.81
C ILE A 17 -25.61 -28.06 48.67
N LEU A 18 -25.64 -27.30 49.78
CA LEU A 18 -25.29 -25.89 49.79
C LEU A 18 -23.82 -25.66 49.38
N ILE A 19 -22.89 -26.46 49.92
CA ILE A 19 -21.48 -26.41 49.54
C ILE A 19 -21.32 -26.72 48.04
N MET A 20 -21.97 -27.77 47.55
CA MET A 20 -21.93 -28.15 46.14
C MET A 20 -22.46 -27.04 45.23
N LEU A 21 -23.54 -26.37 45.64
CA LEU A 21 -24.12 -25.24 44.90
C LEU A 21 -23.18 -24.03 44.88
N ILE A 22 -22.56 -23.69 46.02
CA ILE A 22 -21.57 -22.60 46.10
C ILE A 22 -20.35 -22.92 45.23
N VAL A 23 -19.83 -24.15 45.29
CA VAL A 23 -18.66 -24.57 44.48
C VAL A 23 -19.00 -24.54 42.99
N THR A 24 -20.18 -25.04 42.60
CA THR A 24 -20.60 -25.07 41.18
C THR A 24 -20.81 -23.67 40.63
N THR A 25 -21.53 -22.81 41.36
CA THR A 25 -21.77 -21.42 40.95
C THR A 25 -20.49 -20.60 40.90
N SER A 26 -19.60 -20.76 41.90
CA SER A 26 -18.27 -20.13 41.90
C SER A 26 -17.40 -20.64 40.75
N GLY A 27 -17.43 -21.93 40.46
CA GLY A 27 -16.69 -22.53 39.34
C GLY A 27 -17.15 -21.99 37.98
N LEU A 28 -18.46 -21.83 37.78
CA LEU A 28 -19.02 -21.20 36.58
C LEU A 28 -18.60 -19.73 36.47
N ALA A 29 -18.68 -18.98 37.57
CA ALA A 29 -18.28 -17.58 37.61
C ALA A 29 -16.78 -17.40 37.29
N ILE A 30 -15.91 -18.24 37.86
CA ILE A 30 -14.47 -18.24 37.56
C ILE A 30 -14.21 -18.58 36.09
N THR A 31 -14.92 -19.56 35.54
CA THR A 31 -14.79 -19.94 34.12
C THR A 31 -15.19 -18.78 33.21
N MET A 32 -16.29 -18.10 33.52
CA MET A 32 -16.74 -16.92 32.77
C MET A 32 -15.73 -15.77 32.89
N ALA A 33 -15.24 -15.48 34.10
CA ALA A 33 -14.24 -14.43 34.32
C ALA A 33 -12.91 -14.73 33.59
N ARG A 34 -12.46 -15.98 33.58
CA ARG A 34 -11.28 -16.39 32.81
C ARG A 34 -11.48 -16.24 31.32
N LYS A 35 -12.66 -16.64 30.80
CA LYS A 35 -13.00 -16.47 29.38
C LYS A 35 -12.98 -15.00 29.00
N GLN A 36 -13.65 -14.14 29.77
CA GLN A 36 -13.68 -12.70 29.54
C GLN A 36 -12.28 -12.07 29.64
N GLY A 37 -11.46 -12.50 30.60
CA GLY A 37 -10.07 -12.05 30.73
C GLY A 37 -9.22 -12.46 29.53
N SER A 38 -9.35 -13.71 29.06
CA SER A 38 -8.63 -14.20 27.89
C SER A 38 -9.05 -13.49 26.60
N GLU A 39 -10.35 -13.25 26.42
CA GLU A 39 -10.88 -12.49 25.27
C GLU A 39 -10.36 -11.06 25.27
N TYR A 40 -10.38 -10.39 26.43
CA TYR A 40 -9.89 -9.03 26.59
C TYR A 40 -8.39 -8.91 26.27
N VAL A 41 -7.56 -9.78 26.87
CA VAL A 41 -6.10 -9.77 26.62
C VAL A 41 -5.81 -10.01 25.14
N SER A 42 -6.53 -10.93 24.53
CA SER A 42 -6.28 -11.27 23.16
C SER A 42 -6.74 -10.19 22.18
N ARG A 43 -7.85 -9.50 22.46
CA ARG A 43 -8.28 -8.33 21.70
C ARG A 43 -7.28 -7.19 21.80
N TYR A 44 -6.84 -6.91 23.03
CA TYR A 44 -5.83 -5.89 23.27
C TYR A 44 -4.53 -6.18 22.51
N SER A 45 -4.09 -7.44 22.47
CA SER A 45 -2.93 -7.84 21.68
C SER A 45 -3.13 -7.56 20.18
N LEU A 46 -4.31 -7.86 19.63
CA LEU A 46 -4.61 -7.62 18.22
C LEU A 46 -4.63 -6.12 17.89
N GLU A 47 -5.27 -5.32 18.74
CA GLU A 47 -5.30 -3.84 18.63
C GLU A 47 -3.90 -3.24 18.70
N ARG A 48 -3.05 -3.75 19.60
CA ARG A 48 -1.66 -3.36 19.69
C ARG A 48 -0.88 -3.71 18.43
N THR A 49 -1.00 -4.93 17.93
CA THR A 49 -0.33 -5.36 16.69
C THR A 49 -0.71 -4.46 15.51
N ALA A 50 -2.00 -4.18 15.30
CA ALA A 50 -2.44 -3.30 14.23
C ALA A 50 -1.88 -1.87 14.39
N SER A 51 -1.88 -1.33 15.62
CA SER A 51 -1.35 0.02 15.89
C SER A 51 0.15 0.11 15.70
N ASP A 52 0.91 -0.84 16.26
CA ASP A 52 2.37 -0.90 16.15
C ASP A 52 2.79 -1.07 14.68
N ALA A 53 2.11 -1.95 13.93
CA ALA A 53 2.32 -2.13 12.50
C ALA A 53 2.08 -0.83 11.72
N ALA A 54 0.95 -0.15 11.96
CA ALA A 54 0.63 1.10 11.29
C ALA A 54 1.64 2.21 11.61
N ASP A 55 2.12 2.30 12.87
CA ASP A 55 3.14 3.27 13.27
C ASP A 55 4.50 2.98 12.62
N VAL A 56 4.96 1.74 12.65
CA VAL A 56 6.25 1.36 12.05
C VAL A 56 6.24 1.63 10.54
N LEU A 57 5.17 1.26 9.83
CA LEU A 57 5.06 1.50 8.39
C LEU A 57 5.26 2.98 8.02
N VAL A 58 4.63 3.90 8.75
CA VAL A 58 4.65 5.34 8.39
C VAL A 58 5.80 6.11 9.00
N ARG A 59 6.45 5.60 10.06
CA ARG A 59 7.54 6.28 10.76
C ARG A 59 8.92 5.75 10.40
N SER A 60 9.03 4.46 10.09
CA SER A 60 10.29 3.81 9.75
C SER A 60 10.53 3.83 8.24
N PRO A 61 11.76 4.08 7.77
CA PRO A 61 12.15 3.80 6.40
C PRO A 61 12.28 2.29 6.15
N GLY A 62 12.29 1.47 7.21
CA GLY A 62 12.63 0.06 7.13
C GLY A 62 14.13 -0.18 7.23
N GLU A 63 14.51 -1.45 7.35
CA GLU A 63 15.88 -1.90 7.53
C GLU A 63 16.17 -3.06 6.55
N PRO A 64 17.22 -2.96 5.72
CA PRO A 64 18.00 -1.75 5.44
C PRO A 64 17.15 -0.64 4.83
N ASP A 65 17.59 0.62 4.87
CA ASP A 65 16.80 1.74 4.34
C ASP A 65 16.61 1.73 2.81
N THR A 66 17.40 0.94 2.09
CA THR A 66 17.31 0.69 0.65
C THR A 66 16.66 -0.65 0.31
N TRP A 67 15.96 -1.30 1.25
CA TRP A 67 15.35 -2.62 1.05
C TRP A 67 14.47 -2.72 -0.21
N GLN A 68 13.92 -1.61 -0.73
CA GLN A 68 13.15 -1.63 -1.98
C GLN A 68 13.97 -2.05 -3.21
N GLU A 69 15.29 -1.83 -3.18
CA GLU A 69 16.20 -2.21 -4.26
C GLU A 69 16.62 -3.68 -4.16
N ASN A 70 16.65 -4.21 -2.94
CA ASN A 70 16.92 -5.61 -2.65
C ASN A 70 15.92 -6.16 -1.62
N PRO A 71 14.70 -6.53 -2.05
CA PRO A 71 13.64 -6.95 -1.13
C PRO A 71 13.96 -8.23 -0.35
N GLN A 72 14.96 -9.01 -0.80
CA GLN A 72 15.39 -10.23 -0.11
C GLN A 72 16.18 -9.94 1.18
N GLU A 73 16.73 -8.73 1.31
CA GLU A 73 17.46 -8.29 2.51
C GLU A 73 16.56 -7.59 3.54
N LEU A 74 15.23 -7.56 3.33
CA LEU A 74 14.30 -6.90 4.22
C LEU A 74 14.29 -7.54 5.62
N GLU A 75 14.68 -6.77 6.64
CA GLU A 75 14.61 -7.17 8.05
C GLU A 75 13.45 -6.47 8.78
N VAL A 76 13.22 -5.19 8.48
CA VAL A 76 12.12 -4.41 9.07
C VAL A 76 11.35 -3.67 7.99
N PRO A 77 10.05 -3.96 7.78
CA PRO A 77 9.23 -3.21 6.83
C PRO A 77 9.01 -1.77 7.30
N GLY A 78 9.15 -0.84 6.37
CA GLY A 78 8.87 0.57 6.58
C GLY A 78 8.80 1.30 5.26
N VAL A 79 7.91 2.28 5.14
CA VAL A 79 7.69 3.01 3.89
C VAL A 79 7.92 4.52 4.04
N ALA A 80 8.47 4.98 5.15
CA ALA A 80 8.83 6.38 5.32
C ALA A 80 10.00 6.78 4.38
N LYS A 81 9.96 8.02 3.90
CA LYS A 81 11.05 8.63 3.13
C LYS A 81 12.17 9.05 4.07
N LEU A 82 13.37 9.03 3.52
CA LEU A 82 14.53 9.68 4.13
C LEU A 82 14.66 11.12 3.60
N GLU A 83 15.17 12.01 4.45
CA GLU A 83 15.66 13.32 4.06
C GLU A 83 17.01 13.15 3.34
N LYS A 84 17.16 13.81 2.18
CA LYS A 84 18.31 13.56 1.29
C LYS A 84 19.65 13.97 1.91
N ASP A 85 19.63 14.99 2.76
CA ASP A 85 20.85 15.60 3.30
C ASP A 85 21.31 14.95 4.60
N THR A 86 20.38 14.48 5.44
CA THR A 86 20.67 13.94 6.76
C THR A 86 20.58 12.42 6.83
N GLY A 87 19.89 11.78 5.87
CA GLY A 87 19.56 10.36 5.95
C GLY A 87 18.56 10.03 7.06
N GLU A 88 17.96 11.03 7.71
CA GLU A 88 16.97 10.82 8.75
C GLU A 88 15.61 10.49 8.15
N ALA A 89 14.86 9.62 8.83
CA ALA A 89 13.48 9.35 8.47
C ALA A 89 12.64 10.62 8.61
N ILE A 90 11.77 10.85 7.63
CA ILE A 90 10.72 11.87 7.67
C ILE A 90 9.41 11.13 7.96
N PRO A 91 8.98 11.06 9.23
CA PRO A 91 7.76 10.34 9.59
C PRO A 91 6.56 10.87 8.83
N ASN A 92 5.62 9.99 8.52
CA ASN A 92 4.39 10.29 7.79
C ASN A 92 4.65 10.87 6.39
N ARG A 93 5.81 10.63 5.77
CA ARG A 93 6.05 10.94 4.35
C ARG A 93 6.38 9.64 3.61
N ILE A 94 5.49 9.18 2.75
CA ILE A 94 5.56 7.84 2.17
C ILE A 94 6.43 7.81 0.91
N SER A 95 7.26 6.78 0.82
CA SER A 95 8.03 6.43 -0.37
C SER A 95 7.21 5.56 -1.29
N GLY A 96 6.89 6.07 -2.49
CA GLY A 96 6.23 5.31 -3.55
C GLY A 96 6.98 4.02 -3.91
N PRO A 97 8.31 4.06 -4.13
CA PRO A 97 9.16 2.88 -4.35
C PRO A 97 8.98 1.78 -3.31
N LYS A 98 9.12 2.12 -2.02
CA LYS A 98 8.96 1.15 -0.92
C LYS A 98 7.56 0.57 -0.88
N LEU A 99 6.55 1.41 -1.09
CA LEU A 99 5.17 0.96 -1.06
C LEU A 99 4.84 0.00 -2.20
N ALA A 100 5.34 0.27 -3.40
CA ALA A 100 5.11 -0.59 -4.54
C ALA A 100 5.87 -1.91 -4.39
N GLN A 101 7.13 -1.88 -3.91
CA GLN A 101 7.88 -3.10 -3.61
C GLN A 101 7.20 -3.92 -2.51
N LEU A 102 6.64 -3.27 -1.47
CA LEU A 102 5.88 -3.94 -0.42
C LEU A 102 4.67 -4.70 -1.00
N ARG A 103 3.94 -4.06 -1.93
CA ARG A 103 2.80 -4.68 -2.63
C ARG A 103 3.26 -5.86 -3.49
N ASP A 104 4.38 -5.71 -4.20
CA ASP A 104 4.92 -6.76 -5.07
C ASP A 104 5.39 -7.99 -4.28
N MET A 105 6.03 -7.80 -3.12
CA MET A 105 6.39 -8.90 -2.21
C MET A 105 5.17 -9.66 -1.66
N MET A 106 4.01 -9.01 -1.60
CA MET A 106 2.75 -9.61 -1.18
C MET A 106 1.90 -10.18 -2.32
N ARG A 107 2.37 -10.09 -3.57
CA ARG A 107 1.76 -10.79 -4.72
C ARG A 107 1.84 -12.31 -4.49
N GLY A 108 0.82 -13.06 -4.87
CA GLY A 108 0.71 -14.51 -4.65
C GLY A 108 1.89 -15.29 -5.20
N SER A 109 2.36 -14.93 -6.40
CA SER A 109 3.57 -15.52 -7.00
C SER A 109 4.86 -15.30 -6.19
N ASN A 110 4.90 -14.25 -5.37
CA ASN A 110 6.07 -13.82 -4.61
C ASN A 110 5.94 -14.14 -3.10
N TRP A 111 4.73 -14.46 -2.64
CA TRP A 111 4.43 -14.72 -1.24
C TRP A 111 4.85 -16.13 -0.84
N ASN A 112 6.07 -16.25 -0.32
CA ASN A 112 6.57 -17.48 0.29
C ASN A 112 6.88 -17.26 1.79
N PRO A 113 6.03 -17.77 2.71
CA PRO A 113 6.28 -17.67 4.15
C PRO A 113 7.60 -18.29 4.63
N GLU A 114 8.29 -19.11 3.84
CA GLU A 114 9.59 -19.65 4.23
C GLU A 114 10.74 -18.64 4.04
N ASN A 115 10.52 -17.55 3.30
CA ASN A 115 11.54 -16.53 3.05
C ASN A 115 11.68 -15.58 4.25
N ASP A 116 12.91 -15.24 4.62
CA ASP A 116 13.22 -14.35 5.75
C ASP A 116 12.56 -12.97 5.60
N SER A 117 12.56 -12.41 4.39
CA SER A 117 11.94 -11.13 4.05
C SER A 117 10.41 -11.14 4.22
N ILE A 118 9.76 -12.26 3.91
CA ILE A 118 8.32 -12.45 4.13
C ILE A 118 8.02 -12.66 5.62
N GLN A 119 8.89 -13.39 6.33
CA GLN A 119 8.81 -13.52 7.80
C GLN A 119 8.97 -12.18 8.51
N ALA A 120 9.82 -11.26 8.00
CA ALA A 120 9.92 -9.90 8.50
C ALA A 120 8.60 -9.13 8.35
N ILE A 121 7.94 -9.23 7.20
CA ILE A 121 6.60 -8.66 6.98
C ILE A 121 5.59 -9.28 7.93
N MET A 122 5.48 -10.60 8.01
CA MET A 122 4.56 -11.28 8.93
C MET A 122 4.85 -10.91 10.38
N GLY A 123 6.13 -10.76 10.76
CA GLY A 123 6.59 -10.36 12.08
C GLY A 123 6.00 -9.02 12.52
N LEU A 124 5.91 -8.05 11.60
CA LEU A 124 5.27 -6.77 11.84
C LEU A 124 3.79 -6.92 12.23
N PHE A 125 3.09 -7.88 11.61
CA PHE A 125 1.67 -8.14 11.83
C PHE A 125 1.39 -9.24 12.86
N GLY A 126 2.36 -9.57 13.72
CA GLY A 126 2.17 -10.55 14.79
C GLY A 126 2.33 -12.00 14.36
N LYS A 127 3.18 -12.25 13.35
CA LYS A 127 3.50 -13.56 12.77
C LYS A 127 2.30 -14.27 12.13
N THR A 128 1.49 -13.49 11.39
CA THR A 128 0.33 -13.99 10.66
C THR A 128 0.28 -13.40 9.25
N ASP A 129 -0.44 -14.08 8.37
CA ASP A 129 -0.88 -13.65 7.04
C ASP A 129 -2.25 -12.96 7.06
N LYS A 130 -2.92 -12.93 8.22
CA LYS A 130 -4.24 -12.31 8.42
C LYS A 130 -4.15 -10.81 8.64
N PHE A 131 -3.66 -10.09 7.63
CA PHE A 131 -3.57 -8.64 7.65
C PHE A 131 -3.86 -8.00 6.29
N GLU A 132 -4.27 -6.74 6.31
CA GLU A 132 -4.59 -5.94 5.13
C GLU A 132 -4.09 -4.51 5.34
N ILE A 133 -3.43 -3.96 4.34
CA ILE A 133 -3.02 -2.57 4.25
C ILE A 133 -3.87 -1.92 3.16
N SER A 134 -4.66 -0.92 3.54
CA SER A 134 -5.45 -0.11 2.61
C SER A 134 -4.98 1.33 2.62
N ILE A 135 -4.87 1.93 1.45
CA ILE A 135 -4.40 3.30 1.26
C ILE A 135 -5.51 4.08 0.57
N TRP A 136 -5.80 5.25 1.12
CA TRP A 136 -6.90 6.09 0.66
C TRP A 136 -6.41 7.50 0.40
N SER A 137 -6.92 8.13 -0.65
CA SER A 137 -6.81 9.57 -0.90
C SER A 137 -8.22 10.14 -0.93
N GLY A 138 -8.61 10.87 0.12
CA GLY A 138 -10.01 11.23 0.34
C GLY A 138 -10.89 9.97 0.48
N ASP A 139 -11.93 9.89 -0.34
CA ASP A 139 -12.85 8.74 -0.39
C ASP A 139 -12.40 7.65 -1.38
N ASN A 140 -11.34 7.89 -2.14
CA ASN A 140 -10.87 6.93 -3.13
C ASN A 140 -9.88 5.94 -2.50
N GLN A 141 -10.17 4.64 -2.61
CA GLN A 141 -9.21 3.60 -2.27
C GLN A 141 -8.22 3.46 -3.43
N ILE A 142 -6.98 3.83 -3.16
CA ILE A 142 -5.94 3.82 -4.18
C ILE A 142 -5.16 2.50 -4.16
N ALA A 143 -5.02 1.87 -2.99
CA ALA A 143 -4.42 0.54 -2.89
C ALA A 143 -5.10 -0.28 -1.79
N LYS A 144 -5.17 -1.58 -2.02
CA LYS A 144 -5.58 -2.60 -1.05
C LYS A 144 -4.59 -3.76 -1.21
N ILE A 145 -3.86 -4.07 -0.16
CA ILE A 145 -2.71 -4.98 -0.18
C ILE A 145 -2.88 -5.97 0.96
N TRP A 146 -2.77 -7.26 0.66
CA TRP A 146 -2.77 -8.36 1.61
C TRP A 146 -1.94 -9.51 1.03
N PRO A 147 -1.54 -10.52 1.83
CA PRO A 147 -0.89 -11.71 1.32
C PRO A 147 -1.69 -12.39 0.21
N GLY A 148 -1.11 -12.53 -0.98
CA GLY A 148 -1.78 -13.15 -2.14
C GLY A 148 -2.87 -12.28 -2.76
N TRP A 149 -2.72 -10.95 -2.76
CA TRP A 149 -3.79 -10.03 -3.14
C TRP A 149 -4.30 -10.13 -4.58
N ASP A 150 -3.55 -10.76 -5.48
CA ASP A 150 -3.91 -11.00 -6.88
C ASP A 150 -4.54 -12.38 -7.13
N GLU A 151 -4.56 -13.27 -6.14
CA GLU A 151 -5.15 -14.61 -6.26
C GLU A 151 -6.64 -14.62 -5.94
N GLU A 152 -7.06 -13.80 -4.98
CA GLU A 152 -8.44 -13.66 -4.54
C GLU A 152 -8.94 -12.21 -4.67
N GLU A 153 -10.26 -12.02 -4.74
CA GLU A 153 -10.85 -10.66 -4.83
C GLU A 153 -10.78 -9.91 -3.48
N ASN A 154 -10.72 -10.64 -2.36
CA ASN A 154 -10.77 -10.08 -1.01
C ASN A 154 -9.75 -10.75 -0.10
N SER A 155 -9.42 -10.08 1.00
CA SER A 155 -8.48 -10.56 2.02
C SER A 155 -9.10 -11.58 2.99
N GLY A 156 -10.41 -11.81 2.92
CA GLY A 156 -11.14 -12.65 3.87
C GLY A 156 -11.42 -11.98 5.23
N VAL A 157 -11.03 -10.70 5.40
CA VAL A 157 -11.27 -9.94 6.65
C VAL A 157 -12.76 -9.85 7.00
N GLU A 158 -13.64 -9.82 6.02
CA GLU A 158 -15.10 -9.81 6.18
C GLU A 158 -15.65 -11.10 6.81
N ASN A 159 -14.94 -12.21 6.71
CA ASN A 159 -15.32 -13.50 7.30
C ASN A 159 -14.80 -13.65 8.74
N SER A 160 -14.14 -12.64 9.29
CA SER A 160 -13.46 -12.71 10.58
C SER A 160 -14.36 -12.27 11.73
N LEU A 161 -14.31 -13.01 12.83
CA LEU A 161 -15.08 -12.69 14.04
C LEU A 161 -14.50 -11.49 14.79
N GLU A 162 -13.20 -11.23 14.61
CA GLU A 162 -12.51 -10.16 15.31
C GLU A 162 -11.45 -9.50 14.41
N VAL A 163 -11.56 -8.18 14.30
CA VAL A 163 -10.69 -7.36 13.46
C VAL A 163 -10.23 -6.16 14.28
N ALA A 164 -8.92 -5.99 14.39
CA ALA A 164 -8.34 -4.74 14.86
C ALA A 164 -8.03 -3.83 13.68
N VAL A 165 -8.25 -2.52 13.86
CA VAL A 165 -8.02 -1.52 12.82
C VAL A 165 -7.21 -0.38 13.39
N ALA A 166 -6.14 0.02 12.70
CA ALA A 166 -5.36 1.20 13.00
C ALA A 166 -5.25 2.08 11.75
N GLU A 167 -5.37 3.40 11.92
CA GLU A 167 -5.24 4.36 10.84
C GLU A 167 -4.14 5.37 11.13
N ARG A 168 -3.38 5.76 10.10
CA ARG A 168 -2.39 6.83 10.15
C ARG A 168 -2.55 7.75 8.94
N LEU A 169 -2.31 9.03 9.16
CA LEU A 169 -2.24 10.02 8.08
C LEU A 169 -0.79 10.17 7.64
N ALA A 170 -0.59 10.23 6.33
CA ALA A 170 0.71 10.46 5.75
C ALA A 170 0.62 11.35 4.50
N LEU A 171 1.74 11.92 4.08
CA LEU A 171 1.88 12.71 2.87
C LEU A 171 2.59 11.87 1.81
N GLY A 172 2.01 11.74 0.64
CA GLY A 172 2.61 10.96 -0.44
C GLY A 172 2.01 11.29 -1.80
N ARG A 173 2.39 10.48 -2.79
CA ARG A 173 1.76 10.40 -4.11
C ARG A 173 1.23 8.98 -4.25
N TYR A 174 0.16 8.79 -5.01
CA TYR A 174 -0.15 7.45 -5.49
C TYR A 174 0.88 7.08 -6.55
N GLY A 175 1.65 6.01 -6.37
CA GLY A 175 2.76 5.67 -7.27
C GLY A 175 3.96 6.61 -7.18
N ASP A 176 4.74 6.68 -8.26
CA ASP A 176 5.97 7.44 -8.36
C ASP A 176 6.01 8.33 -9.60
N LEU A 177 6.51 9.56 -9.44
CA LEU A 177 6.72 10.52 -10.52
C LEU A 177 8.18 10.46 -10.92
N ARG A 178 8.47 9.85 -12.07
CA ARG A 178 9.83 9.57 -12.48
C ARG A 178 10.46 10.67 -13.33
N TYR A 179 9.66 11.31 -14.16
CA TYR A 179 10.11 12.44 -14.97
C TYR A 179 9.01 13.49 -15.07
N PHE A 180 9.43 14.76 -15.05
CA PHE A 180 8.58 15.90 -15.31
C PHE A 180 9.34 16.92 -16.14
N SER A 181 8.84 17.25 -17.33
CA SER A 181 9.50 18.19 -18.23
C SER A 181 9.51 19.64 -17.76
N GLY A 182 8.71 19.97 -16.74
CA GLY A 182 8.29 21.35 -16.52
C GLY A 182 7.35 21.85 -17.62
N LYS A 183 6.87 23.08 -17.45
CA LYS A 183 6.05 23.77 -18.44
C LYS A 183 6.91 24.21 -19.62
N LEU A 184 6.67 23.63 -20.80
CA LEU A 184 7.44 23.90 -22.01
C LEU A 184 6.68 24.84 -22.97
N PRO A 185 7.03 26.14 -23.02
CA PRO A 185 6.34 27.11 -23.87
C PRO A 185 6.79 27.05 -25.34
N LYS A 186 5.84 27.28 -26.24
CA LYS A 186 6.10 27.52 -27.66
C LYS A 186 6.03 29.01 -27.98
N THR A 187 7.18 29.57 -28.27
CA THR A 187 7.31 30.98 -28.70
C THR A 187 7.02 31.19 -30.19
N ARG A 188 6.99 30.11 -30.99
CA ARG A 188 6.72 30.15 -32.44
C ARG A 188 5.79 29.00 -32.83
N GLY A 189 4.98 29.23 -33.85
CA GLY A 189 4.16 28.19 -34.46
C GLY A 189 5.00 27.16 -35.22
N GLY A 190 4.40 26.00 -35.53
CA GLY A 190 5.04 24.91 -36.26
C GLY A 190 5.67 23.85 -35.35
N LYS A 191 6.58 23.04 -35.88
CA LYS A 191 7.24 21.96 -35.12
C LYS A 191 8.40 22.52 -34.29
N LYS A 192 8.47 22.19 -33.00
CA LYS A 192 9.63 22.45 -32.13
C LYS A 192 10.16 21.12 -31.61
N VAL A 193 11.47 20.93 -31.60
CA VAL A 193 12.13 19.74 -31.06
C VAL A 193 12.82 20.14 -29.77
N TYR A 194 12.48 19.48 -28.67
CA TYR A 194 13.16 19.67 -27.39
C TYR A 194 14.35 18.70 -27.29
N PRO A 195 15.41 19.06 -26.52
CA PRO A 195 16.51 18.15 -26.26
C PRO A 195 16.03 16.81 -25.71
N GLN A 196 16.82 15.77 -25.96
CA GLN A 196 16.59 14.47 -25.33
C GLN A 196 17.01 14.57 -23.86
N GLU A 197 16.16 14.05 -22.97
CA GLU A 197 16.41 13.97 -21.54
C GLU A 197 16.43 12.52 -21.08
N ASN A 198 17.06 12.27 -19.93
CA ASN A 198 17.21 10.92 -19.39
C ASN A 198 16.38 10.76 -18.11
N PHE A 199 15.93 9.55 -17.85
CA PHE A 199 15.30 9.16 -16.59
C PHE A 199 15.70 7.73 -16.23
N GLU A 200 15.79 7.43 -14.94
CA GLU A 200 16.28 6.14 -14.43
C GLU A 200 15.12 5.27 -13.97
N ILE A 201 15.11 3.99 -14.36
CA ILE A 201 14.23 2.98 -13.78
C ILE A 201 15.10 2.02 -12.97
N GLY A 202 14.75 1.83 -11.70
CA GLY A 202 15.46 0.97 -10.78
C GLY A 202 15.37 -0.51 -11.17
N PRO A 203 16.23 -1.37 -10.59
CA PRO A 203 16.07 -2.80 -10.73
C PRO A 203 14.69 -3.23 -10.20
N ASN A 204 14.03 -4.17 -10.90
CA ASN A 204 12.71 -4.74 -10.55
C ASN A 204 11.51 -3.77 -10.61
N GLU A 205 11.74 -2.46 -10.86
CA GLU A 205 10.66 -1.49 -10.94
C GLU A 205 9.71 -1.72 -12.13
N LEU A 206 10.18 -2.35 -13.21
CA LEU A 206 9.32 -2.72 -14.35
C LEU A 206 8.30 -3.82 -14.00
N GLU A 207 8.60 -4.68 -13.02
CA GLU A 207 7.66 -5.73 -12.58
C GLU A 207 6.73 -5.22 -11.45
N THR A 208 7.17 -4.13 -10.81
CA THR A 208 6.54 -3.50 -9.65
C THR A 208 5.55 -2.39 -10.03
N TYR A 209 5.73 -1.78 -11.21
CA TYR A 209 4.94 -0.64 -11.68
C TYR A 209 4.41 -0.87 -13.10
N ASP A 210 3.18 -0.43 -13.33
CA ASP A 210 2.69 -0.14 -14.68
C ASP A 210 3.08 1.31 -15.02
N TRP A 211 3.77 1.51 -16.16
CA TRP A 211 4.30 2.81 -16.53
C TRP A 211 3.42 3.59 -17.50
N TYR A 212 3.24 4.89 -17.26
CA TYR A 212 2.40 5.75 -18.09
C TYR A 212 3.08 7.07 -18.44
N LEU A 213 2.71 7.57 -19.63
CA LEU A 213 2.94 8.93 -20.05
C LEU A 213 1.67 9.75 -19.82
N ILE A 214 1.82 10.92 -19.22
CA ILE A 214 0.72 11.89 -19.11
C ILE A 214 1.15 13.19 -19.77
N VAL A 215 0.32 13.70 -20.68
CA VAL A 215 0.54 14.98 -21.36
C VAL A 215 -0.53 15.97 -20.95
N LYS A 216 -0.13 17.07 -20.32
CA LYS A 216 -1.02 18.21 -20.04
C LYS A 216 -0.72 19.36 -20.98
N THR A 217 -1.76 20.07 -21.39
CA THR A 217 -1.62 21.21 -22.31
C THR A 217 -2.50 22.36 -21.90
N GLY A 218 -2.08 23.59 -22.22
CA GLY A 218 -2.90 24.78 -21.96
C GLY A 218 -3.98 24.99 -23.00
N ASP A 219 -3.55 25.18 -24.27
CA ASP A 219 -4.40 25.63 -25.37
C ASP A 219 -4.09 24.90 -26.70
N THR A 220 -3.41 23.75 -26.67
CA THR A 220 -3.01 23.02 -27.89
C THR A 220 -4.06 22.02 -28.39
N VAL A 221 -5.34 22.36 -28.32
CA VAL A 221 -6.43 21.47 -28.79
C VAL A 221 -6.15 21.04 -30.23
N GLY A 222 -6.10 19.72 -30.45
CA GLY A 222 -5.94 19.11 -31.77
C GLY A 222 -4.56 19.23 -32.41
N ASN A 223 -3.54 19.77 -31.72
CA ASN A 223 -2.17 19.78 -32.26
C ASN A 223 -1.39 18.56 -31.76
N PRO A 224 -0.83 17.73 -32.65
CA PRO A 224 -0.14 16.53 -32.23
C PRO A 224 1.16 16.86 -31.48
N ILE A 225 1.40 16.09 -30.42
CA ILE A 225 2.64 16.04 -29.65
C ILE A 225 3.25 14.67 -29.84
N PHE A 226 4.43 14.62 -30.44
CA PHE A 226 5.16 13.37 -30.60
C PHE A 226 6.14 13.19 -29.44
N VAL A 227 6.00 12.09 -28.71
CA VAL A 227 6.91 11.69 -27.64
C VAL A 227 7.68 10.47 -28.10
N TYR A 228 9.00 10.54 -27.96
CA TYR A 228 9.91 9.46 -28.31
C TYR A 228 10.52 8.87 -27.04
N ILE A 229 10.35 7.57 -26.82
CA ILE A 229 10.96 6.82 -25.73
C ILE A 229 12.04 5.91 -26.32
N ASN A 230 13.25 5.93 -25.74
CA ASN A 230 14.37 5.06 -26.10
C ASN A 230 14.74 4.99 -27.59
N LYS A 231 14.47 6.07 -28.35
CA LYS A 231 14.65 6.20 -29.82
C LYS A 231 13.87 5.19 -30.67
N SER A 232 13.23 4.19 -30.09
CA SER A 232 12.50 3.11 -30.77
C SER A 232 10.99 3.40 -30.88
N THR A 233 10.41 4.08 -29.89
CA THR A 233 8.96 4.23 -29.78
C THR A 233 8.55 5.66 -30.05
N LYS A 234 7.59 5.86 -30.95
CA LYS A 234 6.97 7.16 -31.22
C LYS A 234 5.50 7.10 -30.82
N VAL A 235 5.17 7.79 -29.74
CA VAL A 235 3.80 7.97 -29.26
C VAL A 235 3.25 9.28 -29.82
N ASN A 236 2.00 9.25 -30.29
CA ASN A 236 1.32 10.43 -30.79
C ASN A 236 0.18 10.80 -29.86
N PHE A 237 0.34 11.92 -29.15
CA PHE A 237 -0.74 12.50 -28.37
C PHE A 237 -1.46 13.54 -29.22
N THR A 238 -2.78 13.47 -29.25
CA THR A 238 -3.62 14.54 -29.79
C THR A 238 -4.50 15.02 -28.65
N PRO A 239 -3.91 15.72 -27.67
CA PRO A 239 -4.57 15.94 -26.40
C PRO A 239 -5.91 16.67 -26.61
N PRO A 240 -7.01 16.16 -26.04
CA PRO A 240 -8.30 16.84 -26.07
C PRO A 240 -8.21 18.18 -25.31
N HIS A 241 -9.28 18.98 -25.36
CA HIS A 241 -9.43 20.14 -24.47
C HIS A 241 -9.70 19.69 -23.03
N ASP A 242 -8.92 18.75 -22.51
CA ASP A 242 -9.06 18.22 -21.17
C ASP A 242 -7.94 18.79 -20.27
N PRO A 243 -8.26 19.60 -19.25
CA PRO A 243 -7.28 20.05 -18.27
C PRO A 243 -6.69 18.92 -17.42
N GLN A 244 -7.29 17.72 -17.41
CA GLN A 244 -6.82 16.57 -16.64
C GLN A 244 -5.61 15.87 -17.30
N GLY A 245 -5.41 16.03 -18.60
CA GLY A 245 -4.29 15.47 -19.36
C GLY A 245 -4.65 14.20 -20.13
N ASP A 246 -3.88 13.91 -21.18
CA ASP A 246 -4.00 12.72 -22.03
C ASP A 246 -3.04 11.63 -21.53
N ILE A 247 -3.52 10.40 -21.36
CA ILE A 247 -2.79 9.27 -20.76
C ILE A 247 -2.44 8.27 -21.86
N TRP A 248 -1.23 7.73 -21.83
CA TRP A 248 -0.85 6.62 -22.71
C TRP A 248 0.06 5.61 -21.99
N PRO A 249 -0.13 4.31 -22.24
CA PRO A 249 -1.24 3.71 -22.99
C PRO A 249 -2.56 3.74 -22.21
N ASP A 250 -3.67 3.45 -22.90
CA ASP A 250 -5.02 3.34 -22.32
C ASP A 250 -5.32 1.93 -21.78
N SER A 251 -4.30 1.06 -21.76
CA SER A 251 -4.40 -0.31 -21.25
C SER A 251 -3.61 -0.51 -19.96
N HIS A 252 -4.03 -1.53 -19.23
CA HIS A 252 -3.30 -2.13 -18.11
C HIS A 252 -1.92 -2.64 -18.56
N GLY A 253 -0.95 -2.68 -17.65
CA GLY A 253 0.44 -3.06 -17.93
C GLY A 253 1.30 -1.96 -18.55
N GLY A 254 0.74 -0.76 -18.77
CA GLY A 254 1.51 0.42 -19.12
C GLY A 254 2.37 0.28 -20.39
N MET A 255 3.44 1.06 -20.44
CA MET A 255 4.40 1.13 -21.55
C MET A 255 5.66 0.29 -21.33
N ASP A 256 5.57 -0.75 -20.51
CA ASP A 256 6.73 -1.48 -19.97
C ASP A 256 7.61 -2.10 -21.06
N ASP A 257 6.99 -2.57 -22.15
CA ASP A 257 7.66 -3.11 -23.36
C ASP A 257 8.64 -2.12 -24.03
N TYR A 258 8.51 -0.83 -23.73
CA TYR A 258 9.33 0.24 -24.31
C TYR A 258 10.40 0.78 -23.35
N LEU A 259 10.42 0.25 -22.13
CA LEU A 259 11.31 0.66 -21.06
C LEU A 259 12.30 -0.45 -20.74
N HIS A 260 13.39 -0.10 -20.06
CA HIS A 260 14.33 -1.06 -19.52
C HIS A 260 14.87 -0.58 -18.18
N ALA A 261 15.38 -1.49 -17.35
CA ALA A 261 16.10 -1.09 -16.14
C ALA A 261 17.33 -0.23 -16.50
N GLY A 262 17.64 0.76 -15.67
CA GLY A 262 18.68 1.77 -15.89
C GLY A 262 18.20 2.99 -16.67
N THR A 263 19.12 3.58 -17.44
CA THR A 263 18.92 4.88 -18.09
C THR A 263 18.03 4.79 -19.32
N ASN A 264 16.83 5.33 -19.22
CA ASN A 264 15.91 5.52 -20.33
C ASN A 264 15.99 6.95 -20.86
N THR A 265 15.48 7.18 -22.07
CA THR A 265 15.53 8.48 -22.74
C THR A 265 14.15 8.91 -23.23
N VAL A 266 13.87 10.20 -23.13
CA VAL A 266 12.64 10.83 -23.62
C VAL A 266 12.95 12.04 -24.48
N ARG A 267 12.24 12.21 -25.60
CA ARG A 267 12.34 13.40 -26.46
C ARG A 267 10.96 13.83 -26.95
N MET A 268 10.73 15.13 -26.98
CA MET A 268 9.42 15.71 -27.30
C MET A 268 9.48 16.56 -28.56
N GLU A 269 8.48 16.40 -29.43
CA GLU A 269 8.34 17.16 -30.66
C GLU A 269 6.89 17.66 -30.84
N PRO A 270 6.45 18.69 -30.09
CA PRO A 270 5.12 19.27 -30.27
C PRO A 270 4.97 20.05 -31.58
N THR A 271 3.77 19.99 -32.15
CA THR A 271 3.32 20.86 -33.24
C THR A 271 2.31 21.90 -32.72
N GLY A 272 1.84 22.83 -33.56
CA GLY A 272 0.80 23.80 -33.16
C GLY A 272 1.21 25.28 -33.13
N LYS A 273 0.38 26.12 -32.51
CA LYS A 273 0.44 27.59 -32.55
C LYS A 273 1.53 28.18 -31.61
N PRO A 274 1.96 29.44 -31.84
CA PRO A 274 2.69 30.19 -30.81
C PRO A 274 1.82 30.42 -29.57
N ASP A 275 2.48 30.77 -28.46
CA ASP A 275 1.88 31.09 -27.16
C ASP A 275 1.13 29.94 -26.48
N THR A 276 1.40 28.71 -26.89
CA THR A 276 0.90 27.51 -26.24
C THR A 276 1.98 26.84 -25.38
N TRP A 277 1.57 25.94 -24.50
CA TRP A 277 2.48 25.15 -23.66
C TRP A 277 1.96 23.73 -23.48
N PHE A 278 2.89 22.83 -23.14
CA PHE A 278 2.61 21.47 -22.73
C PHE A 278 3.55 21.05 -21.60
N GLU A 279 3.18 20.00 -20.89
CA GLU A 279 3.92 19.32 -19.85
C GLU A 279 3.85 17.83 -20.11
N LEU A 280 4.98 17.14 -19.92
CA LEU A 280 5.07 15.69 -19.99
C LEU A 280 5.46 15.14 -18.63
N TYR A 281 4.75 14.11 -18.21
CA TYR A 281 5.03 13.34 -17.00
C TYR A 281 5.28 11.88 -17.39
N ILE A 282 6.27 11.26 -16.76
CA ILE A 282 6.45 9.80 -16.76
C ILE A 282 6.24 9.32 -15.35
N VAL A 283 5.29 8.42 -15.17
CA VAL A 283 4.84 7.98 -13.85
C VAL A 283 4.76 6.47 -13.82
N GLY A 284 5.11 5.87 -12.69
CA GLY A 284 4.89 4.46 -12.40
C GLY A 284 3.79 4.35 -11.35
N ILE A 285 2.70 3.65 -11.64
CA ILE A 285 1.70 3.28 -10.62
C ILE A 285 1.85 1.82 -10.28
N PRO A 286 1.58 1.41 -9.02
CA PRO A 286 1.78 0.04 -8.61
C PRO A 286 1.16 -0.96 -9.61
N ALA A 287 1.89 -2.00 -9.99
CA ALA A 287 1.52 -2.89 -11.08
C ALA A 287 0.11 -3.45 -10.91
N CYS A 288 -0.55 -3.70 -12.02
CA CYS A 288 -1.94 -4.06 -12.10
C CYS A 288 -2.95 -2.98 -11.68
N SER A 289 -2.67 -1.72 -11.98
CA SER A 289 -3.56 -0.59 -11.67
C SER A 289 -4.24 -0.05 -12.93
N GLN A 290 -5.37 0.65 -12.74
CA GLN A 290 -6.08 1.26 -13.88
C GLN A 290 -5.35 2.53 -14.35
N PRO A 291 -5.24 2.78 -15.67
CA PRO A 291 -4.50 3.93 -16.22
C PRO A 291 -4.93 5.28 -15.63
N GLU A 292 -6.22 5.49 -15.35
CA GLU A 292 -6.75 6.75 -14.81
C GLU A 292 -6.19 7.08 -13.41
N GLN A 293 -5.77 6.06 -12.66
CA GLN A 293 -5.16 6.27 -11.35
C GLN A 293 -3.79 6.95 -11.48
N SER A 294 -3.13 6.89 -12.65
CA SER A 294 -1.86 7.57 -12.91
C SER A 294 -1.94 9.08 -12.71
N LEU A 295 -3.11 9.71 -12.92
CA LEU A 295 -3.30 11.15 -12.68
C LEU A 295 -3.09 11.54 -11.21
N GLN A 296 -3.33 10.62 -10.28
CA GLN A 296 -3.15 10.84 -8.83
C GLN A 296 -1.67 10.87 -8.42
N THR A 297 -0.76 10.45 -9.31
CA THR A 297 0.69 10.56 -9.09
C THR A 297 1.17 12.01 -9.18
N LEU A 298 0.43 12.89 -9.87
CA LEU A 298 0.88 14.23 -10.24
C LEU A 298 0.94 15.19 -9.07
N GLU A 299 0.06 15.01 -8.08
CA GLU A 299 -0.04 15.87 -6.90
C GLU A 299 0.32 15.11 -5.62
N LYS A 300 0.95 15.82 -4.68
CA LYS A 300 1.11 15.29 -3.33
C LYS A 300 -0.21 15.46 -2.61
N THR A 301 -0.68 14.39 -1.97
CA THR A 301 -1.94 14.37 -1.24
C THR A 301 -1.76 13.77 0.15
N VAL A 302 -2.73 14.04 1.01
CA VAL A 302 -2.84 13.38 2.30
C VAL A 302 -3.42 11.99 2.06
N LEU A 303 -2.64 10.97 2.44
CA LEU A 303 -2.99 9.57 2.41
C LEU A 303 -3.46 9.14 3.78
N LYS A 304 -4.52 8.32 3.82
CA LYS A 304 -4.92 7.56 5.00
C LYS A 304 -4.49 6.12 4.80
N ILE A 305 -3.52 5.67 5.60
CA ILE A 305 -3.06 4.28 5.65
C ILE A 305 -3.84 3.59 6.76
N LYS A 306 -4.59 2.56 6.38
CA LYS A 306 -5.40 1.72 7.27
C LYS A 306 -4.79 0.33 7.31
N VAL A 307 -4.41 -0.11 8.49
CA VAL A 307 -3.97 -1.48 8.76
C VAL A 307 -5.12 -2.23 9.44
N LYS A 308 -5.43 -3.41 8.94
CA LYS A 308 -6.31 -4.37 9.62
C LYS A 308 -5.51 -5.63 9.94
N VAL A 309 -5.74 -6.20 11.11
CA VAL A 309 -5.23 -7.52 11.51
C VAL A 309 -6.39 -8.29 12.14
N TRP A 310 -6.52 -9.57 11.83
CA TRP A 310 -7.64 -10.39 12.29
C TRP A 310 -7.22 -11.80 12.67
N ARG A 311 -8.16 -12.57 13.21
CA ARG A 311 -7.97 -13.97 13.61
C ARG A 311 -9.19 -14.81 13.31
#